data_AF-A0AAJ6TKB0-F1
#
_entry.id   AF-A0AAJ6TKB0-F1
#
_cell.length_a   1.000
_cell.length_b   1.000
_cell.length_c   1.000
_cell.angle_alpha   90.00
_cell.angle_beta   90.00
_cell.angle_gamma   90.00
#
_symmetry.space_group_name_H-M   'P 1'
#
loop_
_entity.id
_entity.type
_entity.pdbx_description
1 polymer ?
#
loop_
_entity_poly.entity_id
_entity_poly.type
_entity_poly.pdbx_seq_one_letter_code
_entity_poly.pdbx_strand_id
1 'polypeptide(L)'
;MLELLASYNEQIGALVLDNAPQNAKYTSHQIQKEILHVFVRNVQSSIRHEIDDAKFCLIVDEARDESRREQMALVIRFVDRSGFIQKRFLDIIHVKYTTASTLKKEISFVLSHHNLDVQNIRGQGYDGASNMRGEWNGLQALFINNCPYAYYVHCLAHQLQLALIVAAREISDVHTFFQNLIFIINIVSASCKRNDELRAFQAATIKHLIDIGEIEMGKGVNQVGGLQRPGDNRWSSHFKSICSLIKIYGATCLVLENISLDGSTYSQRGDATFSFKLLMSFDFAFILHIMKNVMGINDVLCQALQQKSQDILNAMYFGDYHKDFN
;
A
#
# COMPACT_ATOMS: atom_id res chain seq x y z
N MET A 1 -21.15 1.12 6.08
CA MET A 1 -21.32 2.53 5.66
C MET A 1 -22.19 3.31 6.64
N LEU A 2 -23.43 2.91 6.91
CA LEU A 2 -24.32 3.62 7.84
C LEU A 2 -23.75 3.71 9.26
N GLU A 3 -23.13 2.64 9.76
CA GLU A 3 -22.39 2.67 11.04
C GLU A 3 -21.27 3.71 11.06
N LEU A 4 -20.53 3.83 9.95
CA LEU A 4 -19.48 4.84 9.81
C LEU A 4 -20.09 6.24 9.85
N LEU A 5 -21.16 6.49 9.09
CA LEU A 5 -21.84 7.78 9.07
C LEU A 5 -22.39 8.16 10.46
N ALA A 6 -23.00 7.20 11.16
CA ALA A 6 -23.47 7.36 12.52
C ALA A 6 -22.35 7.72 13.50
N SER A 7 -21.15 7.16 13.31
CA SER A 7 -19.99 7.45 14.17
C SER A 7 -19.40 8.85 13.97
N TYR A 8 -19.62 9.48 12.81
CA TYR A 8 -19.12 10.83 12.51
C TYR A 8 -20.16 11.93 12.76
N ASN A 9 -21.44 11.58 12.88
CA ASN A 9 -22.51 12.56 13.03
C ASN A 9 -23.62 12.01 13.93
N GLU A 10 -23.75 12.57 15.13
CA GLU A 10 -24.73 12.16 16.13
C GLU A 10 -26.18 12.27 15.64
N GLN A 11 -26.49 13.27 14.81
CA GLN A 11 -27.83 13.43 14.25
C GLN A 11 -28.16 12.31 13.27
N ILE A 12 -27.19 11.89 12.45
CA ILE A 12 -27.36 10.72 11.58
C ILE A 12 -27.47 9.45 12.43
N GLY A 13 -26.61 9.30 13.44
CA GLY A 13 -26.63 8.15 14.35
C GLY A 13 -27.96 7.96 15.08
N ALA A 14 -28.64 9.04 15.42
CA ALA A 14 -29.98 9.02 16.02
C ALA A 14 -31.10 8.60 15.04
N LEU A 15 -30.82 8.49 13.74
CA LEU A 15 -31.83 8.28 12.69
C LEU A 15 -31.60 7.02 11.83
N VAL A 16 -30.48 6.32 12.01
CA VAL A 16 -30.11 5.13 11.21
C VAL A 16 -29.99 3.87 12.07
N LEU A 17 -29.92 2.71 11.41
CA LEU A 17 -29.76 1.39 12.05
C LEU A 17 -30.88 1.10 13.05
N ASP A 18 -30.54 0.78 14.30
CA ASP A 18 -31.51 0.40 15.34
C ASP A 18 -32.37 1.58 15.81
N ASN A 19 -31.94 2.82 15.52
CA ASN A 19 -32.69 4.04 15.85
C ASN A 19 -33.66 4.44 14.72
N ALA A 20 -33.63 3.76 13.56
CA ALA A 20 -34.47 4.08 12.44
C ALA A 20 -35.92 3.57 12.62
N PRO A 21 -36.94 4.36 12.28
CA PRO A 21 -38.33 3.94 12.43
C PRO A 21 -38.66 2.77 11.50
N GLN A 22 -39.08 1.64 12.07
CA GLN A 22 -39.56 0.39 11.44
C GLN A 22 -38.99 0.06 10.04
N ASN A 23 -39.56 0.66 8.98
CA ASN A 23 -39.26 0.36 7.58
C ASN A 23 -38.11 1.20 6.98
N ALA A 24 -37.68 2.28 7.65
CA ALA A 24 -36.67 3.21 7.17
C ALA A 24 -35.25 2.83 7.60
N LYS A 25 -34.90 1.54 7.61
CA LYS A 25 -33.57 1.10 8.10
C LYS A 25 -32.41 1.57 7.21
N TYR A 26 -32.69 1.98 5.97
CA TYR A 26 -31.74 2.37 4.92
C TYR A 26 -30.66 1.31 4.61
N THR A 27 -30.81 0.09 5.10
CA THR A 27 -29.83 -0.99 4.99
C THR A 27 -29.84 -1.68 3.62
N SER A 28 -30.86 -1.44 2.79
CA SER A 28 -30.91 -1.97 1.42
C SER A 28 -29.68 -1.57 0.62
N HIS A 29 -29.11 -2.52 -0.10
CA HIS A 29 -27.94 -2.30 -0.96
C HIS A 29 -28.15 -1.17 -1.98
N GLN A 30 -29.37 -1.05 -2.54
CA GLN A 30 -29.68 0.02 -3.49
C GLN A 30 -29.64 1.40 -2.82
N ILE A 31 -30.30 1.55 -1.68
CA ILE A 31 -30.32 2.80 -0.90
C ILE A 31 -28.91 3.20 -0.47
N GLN A 32 -28.13 2.23 0.03
CA GLN A 32 -26.75 2.51 0.44
C GLN A 32 -25.88 3.00 -0.73
N LYS A 33 -26.07 2.45 -1.93
CA LYS A 33 -25.40 2.91 -3.14
C LYS A 33 -25.83 4.32 -3.55
N GLU A 34 -27.12 4.64 -3.45
CA GLU A 34 -27.63 5.98 -3.75
C GLU A 34 -27.05 7.03 -2.79
N ILE A 35 -27.05 6.74 -1.49
CA ILE A 35 -26.43 7.58 -0.46
C ILE A 35 -24.94 7.79 -0.78
N LEU A 36 -24.21 6.70 -1.04
CA LEU A 36 -22.79 6.78 -1.40
C LEU A 36 -22.58 7.62 -2.65
N HIS A 37 -23.44 7.48 -3.67
CA HIS A 37 -23.34 8.27 -4.89
C HIS A 37 -23.50 9.77 -4.61
N VAL A 38 -24.45 10.16 -3.76
CA VAL A 38 -24.64 11.57 -3.36
C VAL A 38 -23.40 12.10 -2.65
N PHE A 39 -22.83 11.34 -1.71
CA PHE A 39 -21.58 11.73 -1.04
C PHE A 39 -20.42 11.89 -2.02
N VAL A 40 -20.23 10.94 -2.92
CA VAL A 40 -19.18 11.00 -3.95
C VAL A 40 -19.35 12.25 -4.81
N ARG A 41 -20.56 12.54 -5.30
CA ARG A 41 -20.81 13.76 -6.10
C ARG A 41 -20.53 15.04 -5.31
N ASN A 42 -20.95 15.12 -4.06
CA ASN A 42 -20.71 16.29 -3.22
C ASN A 42 -19.22 16.50 -2.96
N VAL A 43 -18.47 15.43 -2.68
CA VAL A 43 -17.01 15.49 -2.49
C VAL A 43 -16.31 15.91 -3.77
N GLN A 44 -16.64 15.29 -4.91
CA GLN A 44 -16.05 15.63 -6.21
C GLN A 44 -16.38 17.07 -6.64
N SER A 45 -17.62 17.53 -6.40
CA SER A 45 -18.02 18.92 -6.65
C SER A 45 -17.23 19.89 -5.76
N SER A 46 -17.06 19.58 -4.48
CA SER A 46 -16.24 20.38 -3.56
C SER A 46 -14.78 20.46 -4.02
N ILE A 47 -14.19 19.32 -4.41
CA ILE A 47 -12.83 19.27 -4.97
C ILE A 47 -12.74 20.13 -6.24
N ARG A 48 -13.71 20.05 -7.14
CA ARG A 48 -13.73 20.87 -8.36
C ARG A 48 -13.81 22.36 -8.05
N HIS A 49 -14.61 22.76 -7.07
CA HIS A 49 -14.68 24.15 -6.62
C HIS A 49 -13.38 24.63 -5.96
N GLU A 50 -12.69 23.75 -5.24
CA GLU A 50 -11.38 24.06 -4.65
C GLU A 50 -10.29 24.25 -5.72
N ILE A 51 -10.30 23.42 -6.77
CA ILE A 51 -9.40 23.53 -7.92
C ILE A 51 -9.70 24.80 -8.73
N ASP A 52 -10.98 25.12 -8.92
CA ASP A 52 -11.41 26.29 -9.70
C ASP A 52 -10.76 26.33 -11.10
N ASP A 53 -10.09 27.43 -11.47
CA ASP A 53 -9.32 27.56 -12.71
C ASP A 53 -7.80 27.32 -12.51
N ALA A 54 -7.42 26.79 -11.34
CA ALA A 54 -6.03 26.52 -11.03
C ALA A 54 -5.43 25.48 -11.99
N LYS A 55 -4.14 25.62 -12.25
CA LYS A 55 -3.36 24.61 -12.93
C LYS A 55 -3.10 23.44 -11.97
N PHE A 56 -3.06 22.22 -12.49
CA PHE A 56 -2.98 21.03 -11.66
C PHE A 56 -2.07 19.95 -12.25
N CYS A 57 -1.66 19.01 -11.43
CA CYS A 57 -0.89 17.84 -11.81
C CYS A 57 -1.73 16.58 -11.59
N LEU A 58 -1.57 15.62 -12.48
CA LEU A 58 -2.16 14.29 -12.34
C LEU A 58 -1.21 13.39 -11.57
N ILE A 59 -1.73 12.63 -10.62
CA ILE A 59 -1.03 11.50 -10.00
C ILE A 59 -1.94 10.29 -10.20
N VAL A 60 -1.43 9.28 -10.89
CA VAL A 60 -2.21 8.10 -11.27
C VAL A 60 -1.45 6.86 -10.85
N ASP A 61 -2.17 5.95 -10.20
CA ASP A 61 -1.66 4.64 -9.80
C ASP A 61 -2.64 3.54 -10.22
N GLU A 62 -2.10 2.43 -10.71
CA GLU A 62 -2.87 1.27 -11.12
C GLU A 62 -2.79 0.17 -10.06
N ALA A 63 -3.93 -0.43 -9.73
CA ALA A 63 -3.99 -1.54 -8.79
C ALA A 63 -5.07 -2.55 -9.19
N ARG A 64 -4.83 -3.80 -8.85
CA ARG A 64 -5.78 -4.88 -9.05
C ARG A 64 -6.62 -5.10 -7.79
N ASP A 65 -7.93 -5.15 -7.94
CA ASP A 65 -8.86 -5.43 -6.83
C ASP A 65 -8.98 -6.93 -6.51
N GLU A 66 -9.71 -7.26 -5.43
CA GLU A 66 -9.93 -8.65 -4.98
C GLU A 66 -10.67 -9.50 -6.03
N SER A 67 -11.48 -8.87 -6.87
CA SER A 67 -12.17 -9.51 -8.00
C SER A 67 -11.28 -9.62 -9.24
N ARG A 68 -9.97 -9.37 -9.08
CA ARG A 68 -8.96 -9.46 -10.12
C ARG A 68 -9.12 -8.47 -11.26
N ARG A 69 -9.86 -7.38 -11.03
CA ARG A 69 -10.09 -6.32 -12.01
C ARG A 69 -9.10 -5.19 -11.80
N GLU A 70 -8.66 -4.60 -12.90
CA GLU A 70 -7.77 -3.44 -12.86
C GLU A 70 -8.57 -2.18 -12.53
N GLN A 71 -7.99 -1.37 -11.65
CA GLN A 71 -8.53 -0.12 -11.15
C GLN A 71 -7.44 0.95 -11.26
N MET A 72 -7.86 2.17 -11.57
CA MET A 72 -6.98 3.32 -11.71
C MET A 72 -7.41 4.38 -10.70
N ALA A 73 -6.54 4.69 -9.76
CA ALA A 73 -6.75 5.79 -8.81
C ALA A 73 -6.30 7.11 -9.44
N LEU A 74 -7.16 8.12 -9.43
CA LEU A 74 -6.88 9.45 -9.94
C LEU A 74 -6.80 10.45 -8.79
N VAL A 75 -5.61 11.03 -8.60
CA VAL A 75 -5.35 12.08 -7.60
C VAL A 75 -4.93 13.35 -8.31
N ILE A 76 -5.50 14.49 -7.91
CA ILE A 76 -5.15 15.81 -8.44
C ILE A 76 -4.32 16.56 -7.39
N ARG A 77 -3.17 17.09 -7.80
CA ARG A 77 -2.33 17.99 -7.01
C ARG A 77 -2.39 19.40 -7.60
N PHE A 78 -2.72 20.39 -6.80
CA PHE A 78 -2.86 21.79 -7.25
C PHE A 78 -2.49 22.76 -6.13
N VAL A 79 -2.42 24.05 -6.44
CA VAL A 79 -2.23 25.12 -5.46
C VAL A 79 -3.57 25.79 -5.23
N ASP A 80 -4.03 25.85 -3.98
CA ASP A 80 -5.27 26.52 -3.63
C ASP A 80 -5.14 28.05 -3.65
N ARG A 81 -6.25 28.74 -3.43
CA ARG A 81 -6.30 30.21 -3.40
C ARG A 81 -5.45 30.84 -2.29
N SER A 82 -5.08 30.07 -1.27
CA SER A 82 -4.22 30.50 -0.17
C SER A 82 -2.73 30.24 -0.46
N GLY A 83 -2.40 29.68 -1.63
CA GLY A 83 -1.03 29.38 -2.03
C GLY A 83 -0.52 28.04 -1.49
N PHE A 84 -1.37 27.20 -0.87
CA PHE A 84 -0.94 25.92 -0.34
C PHE A 84 -1.16 24.78 -1.33
N ILE A 85 -0.22 23.82 -1.29
CA ILE A 85 -0.32 22.60 -2.11
C ILE A 85 -1.41 21.69 -1.53
N GLN A 86 -2.43 21.44 -2.35
CA GLN A 86 -3.47 20.47 -2.07
C GLN A 86 -3.27 19.21 -2.92
N LYS A 87 -3.65 18.06 -2.34
CA LYS A 87 -3.74 16.76 -3.01
C LYS A 87 -5.13 16.23 -2.69
N ARG A 88 -5.92 15.96 -3.72
CA ARG A 88 -7.29 15.47 -3.60
C ARG A 88 -7.46 14.20 -4.42
N PHE A 89 -7.93 13.15 -3.77
CA PHE A 89 -8.37 11.94 -4.44
C PHE A 89 -9.69 12.23 -5.16
N LEU A 90 -9.70 12.12 -6.48
CA LEU A 90 -10.85 12.49 -7.30
C LEU A 90 -11.73 11.29 -7.61
N ASP A 91 -11.14 10.17 -8.05
CA ASP A 91 -11.92 8.99 -8.44
C ASP A 91 -11.10 7.68 -8.42
N ILE A 92 -11.82 6.56 -8.36
CA ILE A 92 -11.31 5.21 -8.67
C ILE A 92 -12.05 4.68 -9.89
N ILE A 93 -11.31 4.47 -10.97
CA ILE A 93 -11.89 4.17 -12.26
C ILE A 93 -11.60 2.72 -12.60
N HIS A 94 -12.66 1.94 -12.83
CA HIS A 94 -12.49 0.59 -13.35
C HIS A 94 -12.05 0.64 -14.81
N VAL A 95 -10.88 0.09 -15.09
CA VAL A 95 -10.33 0.03 -16.45
C VAL A 95 -10.31 -1.41 -16.92
N LYS A 96 -10.87 -1.67 -18.10
CA LYS A 96 -10.90 -3.02 -18.68
C LYS A 96 -9.51 -3.45 -19.17
N TYR A 97 -8.73 -2.49 -19.66
CA TYR A 97 -7.40 -2.69 -20.20
C TYR A 97 -6.48 -1.58 -19.66
N THR A 98 -5.24 -1.93 -19.31
CA THR A 98 -4.21 -1.02 -18.80
C THR A 98 -3.35 -0.42 -19.92
N THR A 99 -3.87 -0.38 -21.15
CA THR A 99 -3.15 0.24 -22.27
C THR A 99 -3.21 1.77 -22.11
N ALA A 100 -2.13 2.46 -22.48
CA ALA A 100 -2.04 3.91 -22.36
C ALA A 100 -3.23 4.66 -23.00
N SER A 101 -3.74 4.18 -24.14
CA SER A 101 -4.88 4.79 -24.83
C SER A 101 -6.18 4.64 -24.05
N THR A 102 -6.42 3.49 -23.43
CA THR A 102 -7.57 3.27 -22.54
C THR A 102 -7.46 4.17 -21.31
N LEU A 103 -6.30 4.22 -20.66
CA LEU A 103 -6.09 5.08 -19.49
C LEU A 103 -6.30 6.55 -19.82
N LYS A 104 -5.71 7.05 -20.93
CA LYS A 104 -5.89 8.43 -21.39
C LYS A 104 -7.37 8.75 -21.60
N LYS A 105 -8.11 7.85 -22.26
CA LYS A 105 -9.52 8.04 -22.56
C LYS A 105 -10.34 8.17 -21.28
N GLU A 106 -10.15 7.25 -20.34
CA GLU A 106 -10.88 7.25 -19.07
C GLU A 106 -10.53 8.47 -18.21
N ILE A 107 -9.25 8.85 -18.12
CA ILE A 107 -8.83 10.08 -17.42
C ILE A 107 -9.47 11.31 -18.08
N SER A 108 -9.42 11.41 -19.42
CA SER A 108 -10.00 12.54 -20.15
C SER A 108 -11.52 12.63 -19.97
N PHE A 109 -12.19 11.48 -19.86
CA PHE A 109 -13.62 11.41 -19.56
C PHE A 109 -13.93 11.92 -18.15
N VAL A 110 -13.17 11.50 -17.14
CA VAL A 110 -13.37 11.99 -15.76
C VAL A 110 -13.06 13.49 -15.65
N LEU A 111 -11.98 13.95 -16.27
CA LEU A 111 -11.64 15.37 -16.29
C LEU A 111 -12.75 16.21 -16.95
N SER A 112 -13.25 15.79 -18.12
CA SER A 112 -14.34 16.49 -18.80
C SER A 112 -15.64 16.46 -18.02
N HIS A 113 -15.98 15.33 -17.38
CA HIS A 113 -17.15 15.19 -16.53
C HIS A 113 -17.15 16.18 -15.36
N HIS A 114 -15.96 16.51 -14.84
CA HIS A 114 -15.78 17.50 -13.78
C HIS A 114 -15.41 18.90 -14.30
N ASN A 115 -15.55 19.18 -15.60
CA ASN A 115 -15.18 20.47 -16.20
C ASN A 115 -13.73 20.89 -15.89
N LEU A 116 -12.80 19.95 -15.90
CA LEU A 116 -11.37 20.17 -15.77
C LEU A 116 -10.72 20.06 -17.15
N ASP A 117 -10.11 21.15 -17.62
CA ASP A 117 -9.45 21.17 -18.91
C ASP A 117 -8.09 20.47 -18.87
N VAL A 118 -7.85 19.57 -19.82
CA VAL A 118 -6.56 18.92 -20.06
C VAL A 118 -5.45 19.96 -20.31
N GLN A 119 -5.77 21.12 -20.88
CA GLN A 119 -4.83 22.22 -21.09
C GLN A 119 -4.32 22.87 -19.79
N ASN A 120 -4.97 22.57 -18.65
CA ASN A 120 -4.55 23.06 -17.34
C ASN A 120 -3.58 22.12 -16.62
N ILE A 121 -3.27 20.96 -17.21
CA ILE A 121 -2.29 20.03 -16.64
C ILE A 121 -0.88 20.62 -16.73
N ARG A 122 -0.13 20.56 -15.63
CA ARG A 122 1.27 21.01 -15.52
C ARG A 122 2.24 19.94 -15.06
N GLY A 123 1.74 18.76 -14.72
CA GLY A 123 2.56 17.65 -14.28
C GLY A 123 1.82 16.33 -14.32
N GLN A 124 2.57 15.25 -14.47
CA GLN A 124 2.10 13.88 -14.57
C GLN A 124 2.98 12.97 -13.72
N GLY A 125 2.47 12.47 -12.60
CA GLY A 125 3.18 11.60 -11.66
C GLY A 125 2.69 10.16 -11.79
N TYR A 126 3.40 9.32 -12.54
CA TYR A 126 3.06 7.91 -12.75
C TYR A 126 4.24 6.99 -12.43
N ASP A 127 4.00 5.68 -12.41
CA ASP A 127 5.06 4.69 -12.33
C ASP A 127 5.86 4.58 -13.65
N GLY A 128 6.83 3.67 -13.66
CA GLY A 128 7.74 3.44 -14.76
C GLY A 128 7.27 2.40 -15.77
N ALA A 129 6.05 1.89 -15.65
CA ALA A 129 5.54 0.86 -16.55
C ALA A 129 5.53 1.37 -17.99
N SER A 130 5.70 0.48 -18.97
CA SER A 130 5.77 0.85 -20.39
C SER A 130 4.53 1.62 -20.87
N ASN A 131 3.35 1.24 -20.38
CA ASN A 131 2.09 1.93 -20.69
C ASN A 131 1.98 3.31 -20.03
N MET A 132 2.75 3.60 -18.97
CA MET A 132 2.76 4.90 -18.30
C MET A 132 3.87 5.80 -18.85
N ARG A 133 5.12 5.29 -18.82
CA ARG A 133 6.36 6.00 -19.18
C ARG A 133 6.71 5.95 -20.68
N GLY A 134 6.12 5.08 -21.48
CA GLY A 134 6.49 4.91 -22.89
C GLY A 134 6.62 6.24 -23.65
N GLU A 135 7.72 6.41 -24.38
CA GLU A 135 8.07 7.68 -25.05
C GLU A 135 7.10 8.05 -26.18
N TRP A 136 6.58 7.05 -26.89
CA TRP A 136 5.74 7.25 -28.08
C TRP A 136 4.27 6.96 -27.79
N ASN A 137 4.01 5.86 -27.07
CA ASN A 137 2.68 5.32 -26.82
C ASN A 137 2.38 5.17 -25.33
N GLY A 138 3.19 5.74 -24.44
CA GLY A 138 2.90 5.76 -23.01
C GLY A 138 1.92 6.88 -22.66
N LEU A 139 1.26 6.75 -21.52
CA LEU A 139 0.29 7.72 -21.03
C LEU A 139 0.89 9.13 -20.96
N GLN A 140 2.15 9.25 -20.53
CA GLN A 140 2.84 10.53 -20.47
C GLN A 140 2.94 11.22 -21.83
N ALA A 141 3.34 10.47 -22.87
CA ALA A 141 3.50 10.97 -24.22
C ALA A 141 2.15 11.38 -24.82
N LEU A 142 1.13 10.59 -24.56
CA LEU A 142 -0.23 10.87 -25.01
C LEU A 142 -0.80 12.17 -24.42
N PHE A 143 -0.50 12.50 -23.17
CA PHE A 143 -0.91 13.78 -22.57
C PHE A 143 0.00 14.93 -22.98
N ILE A 144 1.32 14.72 -23.11
CA ILE A 144 2.26 15.74 -23.60
C ILE A 144 1.88 16.22 -25.00
N ASN A 145 1.48 15.30 -25.88
CA ASN A 145 1.01 15.63 -27.23
C ASN A 145 -0.24 16.53 -27.23
N ASN A 146 -1.08 16.44 -26.19
CA ASN A 146 -2.27 17.28 -26.04
C ASN A 146 -1.98 18.57 -25.25
N CYS A 147 -1.08 18.51 -24.28
CA CYS A 147 -0.70 19.60 -23.39
C CYS A 147 0.83 19.56 -23.18
N PRO A 148 1.62 20.34 -23.95
CA PRO A 148 3.09 20.31 -23.89
C PRO A 148 3.69 20.64 -22.52
N TYR A 149 2.91 21.28 -21.64
CA TYR A 149 3.32 21.65 -20.29
C TYR A 149 3.09 20.55 -19.24
N ALA A 150 2.53 19.41 -19.63
CA ALA A 150 2.24 18.30 -18.72
C ALA A 150 3.51 17.46 -18.43
N TYR A 151 4.47 18.02 -17.68
CA TYR A 151 5.76 17.36 -17.44
C TYR A 151 5.62 16.05 -16.68
N TYR A 152 6.25 14.99 -17.20
CA TYR A 152 6.28 13.69 -16.53
C TYR A 152 7.33 13.66 -15.42
N VAL A 153 6.91 13.12 -14.27
CA VAL A 153 7.75 12.81 -13.13
C VAL A 153 7.53 11.35 -12.79
N HIS A 154 8.61 10.57 -12.86
CA HIS A 154 8.57 9.17 -12.45
C HIS A 154 8.44 9.09 -10.92
N CYS A 155 7.58 8.20 -10.43
CA CYS A 155 7.43 7.92 -9.01
C CYS A 155 8.78 7.51 -8.37
N LEU A 156 9.39 8.43 -7.61
CA LEU A 156 10.69 8.21 -6.95
C LEU A 156 10.65 7.06 -5.95
N ALA A 157 9.54 6.89 -5.22
CA ALA A 157 9.36 5.76 -4.31
C ALA A 157 9.39 4.42 -5.08
N HIS A 158 8.77 4.37 -6.27
CA HIS A 158 8.81 3.18 -7.12
C HIS A 158 10.21 2.97 -7.72
N GLN A 159 10.91 4.03 -8.13
CA GLN A 159 12.29 3.93 -8.62
C GLN A 159 13.26 3.39 -7.56
N LEU A 160 13.20 3.97 -6.35
CA LEU A 160 13.97 3.51 -5.21
C LEU A 160 13.71 2.02 -4.98
N GLN A 161 12.44 1.65 -4.90
CA GLN A 161 11.99 0.26 -4.71
C GLN A 161 12.54 -0.71 -5.77
N LEU A 162 12.57 -0.31 -7.05
CA LEU A 162 13.10 -1.14 -8.13
C LEU A 162 14.62 -1.30 -8.06
N ALA A 163 15.36 -0.19 -7.88
CA ALA A 163 16.82 -0.20 -7.79
C ALA A 163 17.31 -1.11 -6.67
N LEU A 164 16.62 -1.02 -5.54
CA LEU A 164 16.78 -1.82 -4.36
C LEU A 164 16.56 -3.32 -4.59
N ILE A 165 15.46 -3.70 -5.26
CA ILE A 165 15.19 -5.11 -5.63
C ILE A 165 16.31 -5.65 -6.52
N VAL A 166 16.77 -4.86 -7.49
CA VAL A 166 17.87 -5.26 -8.38
C VAL A 166 19.15 -5.47 -7.58
N ALA A 167 19.55 -4.51 -6.75
CA ALA A 167 20.75 -4.60 -5.93
C ALA A 167 20.75 -5.83 -5.00
N ALA A 168 19.61 -6.16 -4.38
CA ALA A 168 19.53 -7.33 -3.52
C ALA A 168 19.52 -8.67 -4.27
N ARG A 169 19.06 -8.70 -5.52
CA ARG A 169 19.11 -9.92 -6.35
C ARG A 169 20.53 -10.29 -6.77
N GLU A 170 21.42 -9.32 -6.86
CA GLU A 170 22.84 -9.55 -7.15
C GLU A 170 23.60 -10.15 -5.96
N ILE A 171 23.02 -10.12 -4.75
CA ILE A 171 23.61 -10.72 -3.55
C ILE A 171 22.97 -12.09 -3.32
N SER A 172 23.70 -13.16 -3.62
CA SER A 172 23.21 -14.55 -3.51
C SER A 172 22.59 -14.86 -2.15
N ASP A 173 23.26 -14.44 -1.07
CA ASP A 173 22.82 -14.75 0.29
C ASP A 173 21.50 -14.05 0.65
N VAL A 174 21.31 -12.82 0.17
CA VAL A 174 20.06 -12.07 0.36
C VAL A 174 18.94 -12.69 -0.48
N HIS A 175 19.25 -13.12 -1.71
CA HIS A 175 18.29 -13.83 -2.54
C HIS A 175 17.82 -15.14 -1.88
N THR A 176 18.77 -15.97 -1.44
CA THR A 176 18.49 -17.22 -0.72
C THR A 176 17.73 -16.97 0.57
N PHE A 177 18.09 -15.94 1.33
CA PHE A 177 17.36 -15.51 2.52
C PHE A 177 15.88 -15.22 2.22
N PHE A 178 15.56 -14.46 1.17
CA PHE A 178 14.16 -14.16 0.84
C PHE A 178 13.37 -15.38 0.35
N GLN A 179 14.00 -16.28 -0.41
CA GLN A 179 13.37 -17.56 -0.77
C GLN A 179 13.02 -18.38 0.47
N ASN A 180 13.97 -18.49 1.39
CA ASN A 180 13.83 -19.18 2.66
C ASN A 180 12.76 -18.56 3.55
N LEU A 181 12.71 -17.22 3.63
CA LEU A 181 11.69 -16.48 4.36
C LEU A 181 10.29 -16.79 3.83
N ILE A 182 10.09 -16.77 2.51
CA ILE A 182 8.80 -17.10 1.88
C ILE A 182 8.42 -18.55 2.17
N PHE A 183 9.39 -19.47 2.11
CA PHE A 183 9.18 -20.88 2.40
C PHE A 183 8.70 -21.10 3.85
N ILE A 184 9.37 -20.49 4.82
CA ILE A 184 8.98 -20.53 6.24
C ILE A 184 7.57 -19.98 6.43
N ILE A 185 7.28 -18.80 5.86
CA ILE A 185 5.96 -18.17 5.94
C ILE A 185 4.89 -19.12 5.39
N ASN A 186 5.14 -19.78 4.26
CA ASN A 186 4.18 -20.70 3.66
C ASN A 186 3.86 -21.89 4.54
N ILE A 187 4.86 -22.49 5.21
CA ILE A 187 4.65 -23.63 6.10
C ILE A 187 3.82 -23.23 7.32
N VAL A 188 4.18 -22.10 7.94
CA VAL A 188 3.49 -21.61 9.15
C VAL A 188 2.07 -21.18 8.80
N SER A 189 1.88 -20.44 7.69
CA SER A 189 0.56 -19.96 7.27
C SER A 189 -0.37 -21.07 6.78
N ALA A 190 0.13 -22.20 6.28
CA ALA A 190 -0.68 -23.33 5.83
C ALA A 190 -1.38 -24.08 6.99
N SER A 191 -0.94 -23.89 8.23
CA SER A 191 -1.52 -24.57 9.40
C SER A 191 -2.63 -23.75 10.04
N CYS A 192 -3.88 -23.93 9.61
CA CYS A 192 -5.03 -23.19 10.13
C CYS A 192 -5.22 -23.33 11.66
N LYS A 193 -5.06 -24.54 12.22
CA LYS A 193 -5.18 -24.78 13.68
C LYS A 193 -4.11 -24.07 14.50
N ARG A 194 -2.91 -23.88 13.95
CA ARG A 194 -1.75 -23.31 14.67
C ARG A 194 -1.54 -21.82 14.40
N ASN A 195 -2.23 -21.26 13.40
CA ASN A 195 -2.39 -19.81 13.26
C ASN A 195 -3.10 -19.19 14.47
N ASP A 196 -4.07 -19.88 15.08
CA ASP A 196 -4.73 -19.40 16.30
C ASP A 196 -3.79 -19.44 17.51
N GLU A 197 -2.91 -20.43 17.61
CA GLU A 197 -1.83 -20.49 18.61
C GLU A 197 -0.80 -19.37 18.41
N LEU A 198 -0.41 -19.12 17.15
CA LEU A 198 0.47 -18.01 16.77
C LEU A 198 -0.13 -16.65 17.16
N ARG A 199 -1.45 -16.49 16.94
CA ARG A 199 -2.21 -15.30 17.31
C ARG A 199 -2.36 -15.15 18.83
N ALA A 200 -2.53 -16.25 19.56
CA ALA A 200 -2.58 -16.25 21.02
C ALA A 200 -1.22 -15.87 21.64
N PHE A 201 -0.11 -16.40 21.08
CA PHE A 201 1.24 -16.02 21.49
C PHE A 201 1.55 -14.56 21.16
N GLN A 202 1.10 -14.06 20.01
CA GLN A 202 1.16 -12.64 19.66
C GLN A 202 0.41 -11.77 20.65
N ALA A 203 -0.82 -12.15 21.01
CA ALA A 203 -1.63 -11.42 21.98
C ALA A 203 -0.94 -11.36 23.35
N ALA A 204 -0.32 -12.47 23.80
CA ALA A 204 0.43 -12.51 25.05
C ALA A 204 1.71 -11.65 25.01
N THR A 205 2.45 -11.68 23.90
CA THR A 205 3.68 -10.88 23.71
C THR A 205 3.36 -9.39 23.62
N ILE A 206 2.32 -9.00 22.86
CA ILE A 206 1.85 -7.62 22.77
C ILE A 206 1.41 -7.13 24.16
N LYS A 207 0.68 -7.95 24.92
CA LYS A 207 0.28 -7.62 26.29
C LYS A 207 1.50 -7.35 27.19
N HIS A 208 2.50 -8.23 27.17
CA HIS A 208 3.72 -8.06 27.95
C HIS A 208 4.50 -6.79 27.54
N LEU A 209 4.62 -6.50 26.24
CA LEU A 209 5.31 -5.31 25.73
C LEU A 209 4.57 -3.99 26.09
N ILE A 210 3.23 -4.03 26.15
CA ILE A 210 2.41 -2.93 26.69
C ILE A 210 2.68 -2.76 28.19
N ASP A 211 2.72 -3.86 28.94
CA ASP A 211 2.91 -3.85 30.40
C ASP A 211 4.27 -3.25 30.81
N ILE A 212 5.32 -3.41 30.00
CA ILE A 212 6.65 -2.80 30.22
C ILE A 212 6.83 -1.42 29.58
N GLY A 213 5.78 -0.87 28.95
CA GLY A 213 5.80 0.49 28.38
C GLY A 213 6.62 0.67 27.11
N GLU A 214 7.02 -0.42 26.43
CA GLU A 214 7.80 -0.35 25.19
C GLU A 214 6.94 -0.05 23.95
N ILE A 215 5.61 -0.22 24.03
CA ILE A 215 4.68 0.05 22.93
C ILE A 215 3.38 0.72 23.41
N GLU A 216 2.91 1.74 22.67
CA GLU A 216 1.62 2.40 22.91
C GLU A 216 0.48 1.76 22.08
N MET A 217 -0.75 1.76 22.61
CA MET A 217 -1.93 1.33 21.85
C MET A 217 -2.49 2.47 20.99
N GLY A 218 -2.52 2.29 19.67
CA GLY A 218 -3.15 3.21 18.72
C GLY A 218 -3.96 2.46 17.65
N LYS A 219 -5.04 3.06 17.12
CA LYS A 219 -5.84 2.46 16.04
C LYS A 219 -4.96 2.15 14.81
N GLY A 220 -4.74 0.87 14.53
CA GLY A 220 -3.90 0.38 13.43
C GLY A 220 -2.46 0.00 13.82
N VAL A 221 -2.09 0.18 15.08
CA VAL A 221 -0.78 -0.17 15.65
C VAL A 221 -0.97 -1.35 16.61
N ASN A 222 -0.09 -2.35 16.56
CA ASN A 222 -0.09 -3.52 17.46
C ASN A 222 -1.32 -4.45 17.39
N GLN A 223 -2.03 -4.49 16.25
CA GLN A 223 -3.02 -5.54 16.02
C GLN A 223 -2.36 -6.91 15.83
N VAL A 224 -3.00 -7.94 16.38
CA VAL A 224 -2.65 -9.36 16.14
C VAL A 224 -2.74 -9.63 14.64
N GLY A 225 -1.60 -9.74 13.96
CA GLY A 225 -1.51 -9.94 12.52
C GLY A 225 -0.66 -11.16 12.20
N GLY A 226 -1.17 -12.08 11.39
CA GLY A 226 -0.39 -13.25 10.95
C GLY A 226 0.86 -12.88 10.12
N LEU A 227 1.71 -13.86 9.83
CA LEU A 227 2.77 -13.70 8.83
C LEU A 227 2.13 -13.32 7.49
N GLN A 228 2.25 -12.05 7.12
CA GLN A 228 1.80 -11.60 5.81
C GLN A 228 2.77 -12.13 4.76
N ARG A 229 2.24 -12.83 3.75
CA ARG A 229 3.01 -13.18 2.56
C ARG A 229 3.53 -11.91 1.92
N PRO A 230 4.82 -11.84 1.54
CA PRO A 230 5.28 -10.78 0.68
C PRO A 230 4.49 -10.83 -0.64
N GLY A 231 4.05 -9.68 -1.13
CA GLY A 231 3.60 -9.58 -2.51
C GLY A 231 4.84 -9.49 -3.41
N ASP A 232 4.86 -10.25 -4.50
CA ASP A 232 6.04 -10.48 -5.36
C ASP A 232 6.79 -9.22 -5.83
N ASN A 233 6.14 -8.03 -5.77
CA ASN A 233 6.61 -6.79 -6.37
C ASN A 233 6.72 -5.58 -5.41
N ARG A 234 6.63 -5.73 -4.07
CA ARG A 234 6.68 -4.57 -3.14
C ARG A 234 7.57 -4.85 -1.92
N TRP A 235 8.78 -4.29 -1.78
CA TRP A 235 9.61 -4.52 -0.58
C TRP A 235 8.99 -4.05 0.71
N SER A 236 8.11 -3.05 0.71
CA SER A 236 7.39 -2.70 1.94
C SER A 236 6.62 -3.89 2.52
N SER A 237 6.17 -4.83 1.68
CA SER A 237 5.59 -6.10 2.14
C SER A 237 6.64 -7.05 2.72
N HIS A 238 7.82 -7.17 2.08
CA HIS A 238 8.94 -7.95 2.61
C HIS A 238 9.47 -7.41 3.95
N PHE A 239 9.55 -6.08 4.11
CA PHE A 239 9.94 -5.45 5.36
C PHE A 239 8.94 -5.75 6.48
N LYS A 240 7.63 -5.67 6.17
CA LYS A 240 6.58 -6.11 7.10
C LYS A 240 6.71 -7.58 7.46
N SER A 241 6.98 -8.47 6.50
CA SER A 241 7.20 -9.90 6.76
C SER A 241 8.40 -10.14 7.68
N ILE A 242 9.53 -9.44 7.47
CA ILE A 242 10.70 -9.49 8.34
C ILE A 242 10.37 -9.00 9.75
N CYS A 243 9.73 -7.83 9.87
CA CYS A 243 9.32 -7.27 11.15
C CYS A 243 8.38 -8.21 11.90
N SER A 244 7.40 -8.78 11.20
CA SER A 244 6.48 -9.76 11.77
C SER A 244 7.23 -11.01 12.23
N LEU A 245 8.09 -11.60 11.40
CA LEU A 245 8.86 -12.79 11.78
C LEU A 245 9.71 -12.55 13.03
N ILE A 246 10.39 -11.39 13.13
CA ILE A 246 11.18 -11.05 14.33
C ILE A 246 10.28 -10.96 15.57
N LYS A 247 9.10 -10.32 15.45
CA LYS A 247 8.15 -10.20 16.57
C LYS A 247 7.63 -11.55 17.06
N ILE A 248 7.47 -12.53 16.17
CA ILE A 248 6.97 -13.86 16.51
C ILE A 248 8.00 -14.96 16.33
N TYR A 249 9.28 -14.63 16.48
CA TYR A 249 10.35 -15.55 16.12
C TYR A 249 10.28 -16.83 16.95
N GLY A 250 10.17 -16.69 18.28
CA GLY A 250 10.03 -17.84 19.19
C GLY A 250 8.77 -18.66 18.95
N ALA A 251 7.61 -18.01 18.73
CA ALA A 251 6.38 -18.71 18.37
C ALA A 251 6.51 -19.48 17.05
N THR A 252 7.21 -18.90 16.08
CA THR A 252 7.47 -19.52 14.77
C THR A 252 8.34 -20.77 14.93
N CYS A 253 9.41 -20.70 15.73
CA CYS A 253 10.24 -21.85 16.08
C CYS A 253 9.43 -22.98 16.73
N LEU A 254 8.58 -22.66 17.72
CA LEU A 254 7.72 -23.64 18.40
C LEU A 254 6.72 -24.30 17.44
N VAL A 255 6.09 -23.52 16.57
CA VAL A 255 5.17 -24.07 15.57
C VAL A 255 5.89 -25.01 14.61
N LEU A 256 7.08 -24.65 14.13
CA LEU A 256 7.86 -25.51 13.25
C LEU A 256 8.35 -26.77 13.95
N GLU A 257 8.77 -26.69 15.20
CA GLU A 257 9.15 -27.85 16.02
C GLU A 257 7.95 -28.80 16.19
N ASN A 258 6.77 -28.28 16.53
CA ASN A 258 5.55 -29.08 16.61
C ASN A 258 5.14 -29.68 15.25
N ILE A 259 5.40 -29.01 14.11
CA ILE A 259 5.11 -29.58 12.78
C ILE A 259 6.13 -30.67 12.45
N SER A 260 7.38 -30.53 12.89
CA SER A 260 8.42 -31.54 12.68
C SER A 260 8.11 -32.87 13.36
N LEU A 261 7.50 -32.82 14.56
CA LEU A 261 7.12 -34.00 15.34
C LEU A 261 5.76 -34.57 14.89
N ASP A 262 4.74 -33.72 14.81
CA ASP A 262 3.33 -34.14 14.65
C ASP A 262 2.73 -33.83 13.28
N GLY A 263 3.55 -33.54 12.27
CA GLY A 263 3.09 -33.24 10.91
C GLY A 263 2.33 -34.42 10.30
N SER A 264 1.24 -34.14 9.58
CA SER A 264 0.34 -35.19 9.05
C SER A 264 0.96 -35.97 7.88
N THR A 265 1.95 -35.40 7.20
CA THR A 265 2.68 -36.05 6.12
C THR A 265 4.19 -36.04 6.37
N TYR A 266 4.90 -36.98 5.73
CA TYR A 266 6.37 -37.02 5.79
C TYR A 266 7.00 -35.73 5.22
N SER A 267 6.43 -35.18 4.14
CA SER A 267 6.89 -33.93 3.52
C SER A 267 6.77 -32.77 4.50
N GLN A 268 5.61 -32.59 5.14
CA GLN A 268 5.41 -31.52 6.11
C GLN A 268 6.39 -31.58 7.27
N ARG A 269 6.65 -32.79 7.81
CA ARG A 269 7.64 -32.99 8.87
C ARG A 269 9.05 -32.64 8.42
N GLY A 270 9.44 -33.05 7.21
CA GLY A 270 10.73 -32.72 6.61
C GLY A 270 10.91 -31.22 6.38
N ASP A 271 9.93 -30.59 5.74
CA ASP A 271 9.92 -29.16 5.41
C ASP A 271 9.97 -28.28 6.68
N ALA A 272 9.23 -28.68 7.73
CA ALA A 272 9.26 -27.99 9.02
C ALA A 272 10.58 -28.19 9.77
N THR A 273 11.14 -29.41 9.75
CA THR A 273 12.48 -29.68 10.34
C THR A 273 13.55 -28.83 9.67
N PHE A 274 13.53 -28.76 8.34
CA PHE A 274 14.45 -27.94 7.57
C PHE A 274 14.30 -26.45 7.92
N SER A 275 13.06 -25.95 7.92
CA SER A 275 12.75 -24.55 8.27
C SER A 275 13.17 -24.18 9.70
N PHE A 276 12.98 -25.10 10.65
CA PHE A 276 13.42 -24.90 12.04
C PHE A 276 14.94 -24.79 12.13
N LYS A 277 15.68 -25.71 11.50
CA LYS A 277 17.16 -25.66 11.45
C LYS A 277 17.66 -24.38 10.80
N LEU A 278 16.98 -23.93 9.76
CA LEU A 278 17.30 -22.71 9.04
C LEU A 278 17.11 -21.47 9.92
N LEU A 279 15.98 -21.36 10.63
CA LEU A 279 15.79 -20.28 11.62
C LEU A 279 16.93 -20.28 12.64
N MET A 280 17.25 -21.46 13.20
CA MET A 280 18.30 -21.60 14.21
C MET A 280 19.73 -21.37 13.68
N SER A 281 19.92 -21.23 12.37
CA SER A 281 21.24 -20.95 11.80
C SER A 281 21.67 -19.51 12.05
N PHE A 282 22.97 -19.33 12.30
CA PHE A 282 23.54 -17.99 12.45
C PHE A 282 23.32 -17.13 11.20
N ASP A 283 23.55 -17.69 10.00
CA ASP A 283 23.44 -16.95 8.74
C ASP A 283 22.04 -16.38 8.51
N PHE A 284 20.99 -17.18 8.78
CA PHE A 284 19.62 -16.70 8.64
C PHE A 284 19.31 -15.60 9.65
N ALA A 285 19.65 -15.78 10.93
CA ALA A 285 19.41 -14.78 11.97
C ALA A 285 20.19 -13.48 11.69
N PHE A 286 21.44 -13.60 11.26
CA PHE A 286 22.31 -12.47 10.93
C PHE A 286 21.75 -11.67 9.74
N ILE A 287 21.42 -12.33 8.63
CA ILE A 287 20.83 -11.67 7.45
C ILE A 287 19.46 -11.08 7.79
N LEU A 288 18.64 -11.77 8.60
CA LEU A 288 17.33 -11.25 9.05
C LEU A 288 17.47 -9.89 9.74
N HIS A 289 18.44 -9.75 10.66
CA HIS A 289 18.68 -8.50 11.38
C HIS A 289 19.30 -7.40 10.50
N ILE A 290 20.24 -7.76 9.60
CA ILE A 290 20.79 -6.81 8.63
C ILE A 290 19.68 -6.27 7.73
N MET A 291 18.88 -7.16 7.15
CA MET A 291 17.80 -6.78 6.24
C MET A 291 16.71 -5.98 6.96
N LYS A 292 16.42 -6.25 8.24
CA LYS A 292 15.54 -5.38 9.05
C LYS A 292 16.05 -3.94 9.09
N ASN A 293 17.35 -3.74 9.33
CA ASN A 293 17.91 -2.39 9.44
C ASN A 293 17.95 -1.69 8.08
N VAL A 294 18.46 -2.36 7.04
CA VAL A 294 18.53 -1.82 5.67
C VAL A 294 17.14 -1.46 5.16
N MET A 295 16.18 -2.37 5.30
CA MET A 295 14.82 -2.14 4.83
C MET A 295 14.06 -1.14 5.69
N GLY A 296 14.40 -1.01 6.97
CA GLY A 296 13.82 0.00 7.85
C GLY A 296 14.17 1.42 7.43
N ILE A 297 15.44 1.66 7.09
CA ILE A 297 15.88 2.96 6.53
C ILE A 297 15.17 3.23 5.21
N ASN A 298 15.10 2.22 4.33
CA ASN A 298 14.44 2.35 3.04
C ASN A 298 12.93 2.60 3.17
N ASP A 299 12.25 1.99 4.14
CA ASP A 299 10.83 2.21 4.38
C ASP A 299 10.56 3.65 4.84
N VAL A 300 11.40 4.19 5.75
CA VAL A 300 11.33 5.60 6.16
C VAL A 300 11.53 6.54 4.96
N LEU A 301 12.52 6.28 4.11
CA LEU A 301 12.77 7.08 2.92
C LEU A 301 11.60 6.99 1.92
N CYS A 302 11.06 5.79 1.68
CA CYS A 302 9.89 5.58 0.84
C CYS A 302 8.66 6.35 1.37
N GLN A 303 8.42 6.31 2.68
CA GLN A 303 7.34 7.06 3.32
C GLN A 303 7.54 8.57 3.17
N ALA A 304 8.77 9.07 3.38
CA ALA A 304 9.12 10.47 3.19
C ALA A 304 8.86 10.94 1.75
N LEU A 305 9.27 10.16 0.75
CA LEU A 305 9.03 10.44 -0.67
C LEU A 305 7.54 10.48 -1.05
N GLN A 306 6.68 9.81 -0.26
CA GLN A 306 5.23 9.75 -0.51
C GLN A 306 4.43 10.83 0.25
N GLN A 307 5.08 11.65 1.08
CA GLN A 307 4.38 12.66 1.87
C GLN A 307 3.66 13.70 0.99
N LYS A 308 2.58 14.29 1.54
CA LYS A 308 1.79 15.32 0.84
C LYS A 308 2.62 16.58 0.54
N SER A 309 3.46 16.99 1.49
CA SER A 309 4.34 18.17 1.42
C SER A 309 5.51 18.01 0.45
N GLN A 310 5.88 16.78 0.09
CA GLN A 310 7.09 16.54 -0.69
C GLN A 310 7.01 17.15 -2.10
N ASP A 311 8.03 17.91 -2.48
CA ASP A 311 8.27 18.40 -3.84
C ASP A 311 9.58 17.81 -4.42
N ILE A 312 9.87 18.14 -5.67
CA ILE A 312 11.02 17.59 -6.38
C ILE A 312 12.36 18.06 -5.79
N LEU A 313 12.45 19.30 -5.31
CA LEU A 313 13.70 19.86 -4.76
C LEU A 313 14.03 19.17 -3.44
N ASN A 314 13.04 19.05 -2.57
CA ASN A 314 13.16 18.32 -1.31
C ASN A 314 13.48 16.84 -1.56
N ALA A 315 12.91 16.23 -2.61
CA ALA A 315 13.18 14.83 -2.93
C ALA A 315 14.59 14.60 -3.48
N MET A 316 15.10 15.55 -4.27
CA MET A 316 16.49 15.55 -4.74
C MET A 316 17.47 15.73 -3.58
N TYR A 317 17.14 16.58 -2.60
CA TYR A 317 17.96 16.79 -1.40
C TYR A 317 18.15 15.50 -0.58
N PHE A 318 17.11 14.66 -0.47
CA PHE A 318 17.24 13.33 0.14
C PHE A 318 18.19 12.40 -0.64
N GLY A 319 18.27 12.56 -1.96
CA GLY A 319 19.18 11.78 -2.82
C GLY A 319 20.64 12.23 -2.75
N ASP A 320 20.89 13.53 -2.57
CA ASP A 320 22.24 14.09 -2.56
C ASP A 320 22.95 13.94 -1.20
N TYR A 321 22.24 13.91 -0.07
CA TYR A 321 22.86 13.60 1.25
C TYR A 321 23.53 12.23 1.32
N HIS A 322 23.14 11.29 0.44
CA HIS A 322 23.77 9.97 0.36
C HIS A 322 25.02 9.93 -0.54
N LYS A 323 25.32 10.99 -1.29
CA LYS A 323 26.57 11.09 -2.06
C LYS A 323 27.75 11.58 -1.22
N ASP A 324 27.48 12.33 -0.15
CA ASP A 324 28.51 12.93 0.71
C ASP A 324 29.11 11.95 1.74
N PHE A 325 28.80 10.65 1.64
CA PHE A 325 29.37 9.56 2.45
C PHE A 325 30.27 8.60 1.66
N ASN A 326 30.66 8.93 0.43
CA ASN A 326 31.72 8.25 -0.32
C ASN A 326 33.02 9.06 -0.31
#